data_AF-A0A9E6AHN4-F1
#
_entry.id   AF-A0A9E6AHN4-F1
#
_cell.length_a   1.000
_cell.length_b   1.000
_cell.length_c   1.000
_cell.angle_alpha   90.00
_cell.angle_beta   90.00
_cell.angle_gamma   90.00
#
_symmetry.space_group_name_H-M   'P 1'
#
loop_
_entity.id
_entity.type
_entity.pdbx_description
1 polymer ?
#
loop_
_entity_poly.entity_id
_entity_poly.type
_entity_poly.pdbx_seq_one_letter_code
_entity_poly.pdbx_strand_id
1 'polypeptide(L)'
;MAAVQRTRLQTPSACGPHGEATGNRGLGERRPWHHPDYDPLWAGLAKLGVTVCFHDAGRTHLTPDYSLVILDKIMLWHTFNQPIGIMSVLATMIAGGVIDRFPKLRFGLLEGNCSWAPWLTHRLDEHWEWIGRLEAPDLTQAPSEYFKSNCFLSLESN
;
A
#
# COMPACT_ATOMS: atom_id res chain seq x y z
N MET A 1 7.14 41.99 -31.16
CA MET A 1 6.36 41.38 -30.07
C MET A 1 5.75 40.09 -30.60
N ALA A 2 6.34 38.94 -30.29
CA ALA A 2 5.88 37.63 -30.77
C ALA A 2 4.95 36.99 -29.73
N ALA A 3 3.77 36.57 -30.17
CA ALA A 3 2.76 35.91 -29.34
C ALA A 3 3.17 34.46 -29.05
N VAL A 4 3.17 34.08 -27.78
CA VAL A 4 3.40 32.70 -27.32
C VAL A 4 2.10 31.90 -27.53
N GLN A 5 2.10 30.99 -28.51
CA GLN A 5 1.05 29.98 -28.65
C GLN A 5 1.14 28.98 -27.48
N ARG A 6 0.06 28.88 -26.69
CA ARG A 6 -0.09 27.85 -25.67
C ARG A 6 -0.46 26.53 -26.34
N THR A 7 0.47 25.59 -26.39
CA THR A 7 0.21 24.21 -26.80
C THR A 7 -0.68 23.53 -25.76
N ARG A 8 -1.93 23.20 -26.11
CA ARG A 8 -2.77 22.28 -25.33
C ARG A 8 -2.12 20.90 -25.38
N LEU A 9 -1.68 20.39 -24.24
CA LEU A 9 -1.40 18.96 -24.08
C LEU A 9 -2.74 18.21 -24.18
N GLN A 10 -2.92 17.46 -25.27
CA GLN A 10 -4.00 16.49 -25.39
C GLN A 10 -3.69 15.32 -24.45
N THR A 11 -4.53 15.09 -23.45
CA THR A 11 -4.51 13.84 -22.70
C THR A 11 -5.17 12.76 -23.57
N PRO A 12 -4.54 11.59 -23.79
CA PRO A 12 -5.18 10.53 -24.56
C PRO A 12 -6.34 9.96 -23.75
N SER A 13 -7.53 9.94 -24.35
CA SER A 13 -8.67 9.17 -23.89
C SER A 13 -8.33 7.68 -24.00
N ALA A 14 -8.27 6.97 -22.87
CA ALA A 14 -7.98 5.53 -22.81
C ALA A 14 -9.26 4.72 -22.58
N CYS A 15 -10.26 4.87 -23.44
CA CYS A 15 -11.40 3.96 -23.47
C CYS A 15 -11.61 3.47 -24.90
N GLY A 16 -11.03 2.32 -25.21
CA GLY A 16 -11.38 1.54 -26.40
C GLY A 16 -12.66 0.74 -26.13
N PRO A 17 -13.54 0.58 -27.13
CA PRO A 17 -14.65 -0.36 -27.01
C PRO A 17 -14.08 -1.78 -27.04
N HIS A 18 -14.76 -2.73 -26.39
CA HIS A 18 -14.35 -4.13 -26.20
C HIS A 18 -13.50 -4.36 -24.93
N GLY A 19 -14.16 -4.90 -23.91
CA GLY A 19 -13.59 -5.24 -22.61
C GLY A 19 -12.67 -6.46 -22.66
N GLU A 20 -11.51 -6.28 -23.28
CA GLU A 20 -10.34 -7.08 -22.96
C GLU A 20 -9.58 -6.39 -21.83
N ALA A 21 -9.29 -7.15 -20.76
CA ALA A 21 -8.32 -6.76 -19.76
C ALA A 21 -6.93 -6.70 -20.41
N THR A 22 -6.66 -5.64 -21.16
CA THR A 22 -5.34 -5.37 -21.71
C THR A 22 -4.45 -5.03 -20.53
N GLY A 23 -3.60 -6.00 -20.18
CA GLY A 23 -2.54 -5.85 -19.21
C GLY A 23 -1.81 -4.52 -19.40
N ASN A 24 -1.57 -3.85 -18.28
CA ASN A 24 -1.09 -2.49 -18.12
C ASN A 24 0.32 -2.32 -18.74
N ARG A 25 0.42 -2.27 -20.07
CA ARG A 25 1.68 -2.03 -20.79
C ARG A 25 1.93 -0.52 -20.90
N GLY A 26 2.46 0.08 -19.84
CA GLY A 26 2.88 1.49 -19.86
C GLY A 26 3.45 2.02 -18.54
N LEU A 27 3.06 1.41 -17.43
CA LEU A 27 3.71 1.47 -16.12
C LEU A 27 3.72 0.02 -15.66
N GLY A 28 4.90 -0.61 -15.59
CA GLY A 28 5.05 -2.06 -15.38
C GLY A 28 4.05 -2.60 -14.35
N GLU A 29 3.44 -3.74 -14.67
CA GLU A 29 2.44 -4.44 -13.86
C GLU A 29 2.67 -4.18 -12.36
N ARG A 30 1.80 -3.38 -11.73
CA ARG A 30 1.94 -3.05 -10.30
C ARG A 30 1.75 -4.33 -9.50
N ARG A 31 2.86 -4.94 -9.08
CA ARG A 31 2.87 -6.10 -8.19
C ARG A 31 2.57 -5.63 -6.76
N PRO A 32 2.00 -6.48 -5.91
CA PRO A 32 1.87 -6.14 -4.50
C PRO A 32 3.26 -5.94 -3.90
N TRP A 33 3.39 -5.03 -2.93
CA TRP A 33 4.69 -4.64 -2.36
C TRP A 33 5.48 -5.78 -1.71
N HIS A 34 4.80 -6.89 -1.36
CA HIS A 34 5.45 -8.09 -0.82
C HIS A 34 6.07 -9.01 -1.88
N HIS A 35 5.83 -8.75 -3.17
CA HIS A 35 6.30 -9.59 -4.25
C HIS A 35 7.85 -9.65 -4.27
N PRO A 36 8.45 -10.84 -4.47
CA PRO A 36 9.91 -11.01 -4.45
C PRO A 36 10.71 -10.12 -5.41
N ASP A 37 10.10 -9.70 -6.53
CA ASP A 37 10.70 -8.69 -7.44
C ASP A 37 11.14 -7.39 -6.74
N TYR A 38 10.55 -7.06 -5.59
CA TYR A 38 10.94 -5.91 -4.78
C TYR A 38 12.00 -6.23 -3.71
N ASP A 39 12.39 -7.50 -3.52
CA ASP A 39 13.40 -7.88 -2.52
C ASP A 39 14.75 -7.17 -2.71
N PRO A 40 15.27 -6.91 -3.93
CA PRO A 40 16.47 -6.11 -4.11
C PRO A 40 16.35 -4.68 -3.57
N LEU A 41 15.16 -4.07 -3.70
CA LEU A 41 14.88 -2.75 -3.14
C LEU A 41 14.91 -2.81 -1.60
N TRP A 42 14.19 -3.76 -1.02
CA TRP A 42 14.12 -3.95 0.44
C TRP A 42 15.49 -4.25 1.03
N ALA A 43 16.27 -5.14 0.42
CA ALA A 43 17.63 -5.45 0.83
C ALA A 43 18.54 -4.20 0.78
N GLY A 44 18.42 -3.38 -0.26
CA GLY A 44 19.16 -2.13 -0.39
C GLY A 44 18.83 -1.13 0.72
N LEU A 45 17.54 -0.92 1.00
CA LEU A 45 17.07 -0.02 2.06
C LEU A 45 17.48 -0.54 3.46
N ALA A 46 17.43 -1.86 3.66
CA ALA A 46 17.86 -2.51 4.91
C ALA A 46 19.35 -2.28 5.16
N LYS A 47 20.18 -2.39 4.11
CA LYS A 47 21.62 -2.12 4.18
C LYS A 47 21.94 -0.67 4.52
N LEU A 48 21.14 0.27 4.03
CA LEU A 48 21.29 1.69 4.33
C LEU A 48 20.84 2.06 5.75
N GLY A 49 20.10 1.17 6.44
CA GLY A 49 19.60 1.42 7.79
C GLY A 49 18.58 2.57 7.85
N VAL A 50 17.86 2.81 6.76
CA VAL A 50 16.84 3.86 6.66
C VAL A 50 15.45 3.31 6.99
N THR A 51 14.60 4.17 7.56
CA THR A 51 13.18 3.90 7.71
C THR A 51 12.45 4.23 6.41
N VAL A 52 11.61 3.31 5.94
CA VAL A 52 10.78 3.52 4.75
C VAL A 52 9.46 4.12 5.17
N CYS A 53 9.08 5.26 4.62
CA CYS A 53 7.80 5.88 4.90
C CYS A 53 6.83 5.71 3.73
N PHE A 54 5.64 5.21 4.01
CA PHE A 54 4.50 5.25 3.11
C PHE A 54 3.60 6.40 3.52
N HIS A 55 3.47 7.37 2.61
CA HIS A 55 2.55 8.49 2.73
C HIS A 55 1.54 8.35 1.60
N ASP A 56 0.27 8.32 1.97
CA ASP A 56 -0.88 8.18 1.06
C ASP A 56 -0.78 6.96 0.11
N ALA A 57 -1.72 6.02 0.22
CA ALA A 57 -1.79 4.96 -0.79
C ALA A 57 -2.34 5.46 -2.14
N GLY A 58 -2.72 6.73 -2.25
CA GLY A 58 -3.45 7.27 -3.39
C GLY A 58 -4.70 6.45 -3.65
N ARG A 59 -5.03 6.21 -4.92
CA ARG A 59 -6.06 5.21 -5.24
C ARG A 59 -5.64 3.85 -4.70
N THR A 60 -6.38 3.35 -3.72
CA THR A 60 -6.27 1.95 -3.31
C THR A 60 -6.72 1.14 -4.52
N HIS A 61 -5.79 0.46 -5.22
CA HIS A 61 -6.11 -0.33 -6.42
C HIS A 61 -6.97 -1.57 -6.11
N LEU A 62 -7.64 -1.58 -4.95
CA LEU A 62 -8.65 -2.55 -4.53
C LEU A 62 -9.90 -2.28 -5.37
N THR A 63 -10.14 -3.05 -6.42
CA THR A 63 -11.28 -2.81 -7.33
C THR A 63 -12.57 -3.47 -6.83
N PRO A 64 -13.73 -2.79 -6.89
CA PRO A 64 -13.89 -1.40 -7.32
C PRO A 64 -13.28 -0.46 -6.27
N ASP A 65 -12.34 0.37 -6.72
CA ASP A 65 -11.67 1.38 -5.91
C ASP A 65 -12.78 2.17 -5.19
N TYR A 66 -12.59 2.46 -3.91
CA TYR A 66 -13.43 3.42 -3.18
C TYR A 66 -13.54 4.78 -3.88
N SER A 67 -12.78 4.99 -4.97
CA SER A 67 -12.87 5.95 -6.07
C SER A 67 -14.07 6.88 -6.01
N LEU A 68 -13.84 8.09 -6.51
CA LEU A 68 -14.86 9.11 -6.76
C LEU A 68 -16.02 8.64 -7.68
N VAL A 69 -16.03 7.37 -8.11
CA VAL A 69 -17.14 6.71 -8.79
C VAL A 69 -18.27 6.38 -7.81
N ILE A 70 -17.96 5.88 -6.61
CA ILE A 70 -18.97 5.54 -5.58
C ILE A 70 -19.08 6.67 -4.54
N LEU A 71 -17.93 7.17 -4.06
CA LEU A 71 -17.86 8.25 -3.08
C LEU A 71 -17.45 9.56 -3.79
N ASP A 72 -18.39 10.22 -4.43
CA ASP A 72 -18.17 11.35 -5.36
C ASP A 72 -17.63 12.64 -4.72
N LYS A 73 -17.61 12.73 -3.39
CA LYS A 73 -17.09 13.89 -2.63
C LYS A 73 -15.80 13.53 -1.93
N ILE A 74 -14.82 14.44 -1.97
CA ILE A 74 -13.53 14.28 -1.28
C ILE A 74 -13.69 13.99 0.22
N MET A 75 -14.67 14.63 0.88
CA MET A 75 -14.99 14.37 2.29
C MET A 75 -15.37 12.91 2.54
N LEU A 76 -16.09 12.29 1.60
CA LEU A 76 -16.49 10.89 1.71
C LEU A 76 -15.35 9.97 1.28
N TRP A 77 -14.77 10.20 0.11
CA TRP A 77 -13.69 9.38 -0.45
C TRP A 77 -12.45 9.34 0.45
N HIS A 78 -11.91 10.51 0.80
CA HIS A 78 -10.64 10.62 1.52
C HIS A 78 -10.71 9.98 2.91
N THR A 79 -11.86 10.11 3.59
CA THR A 79 -12.12 9.52 4.91
C THR A 79 -11.91 8.01 4.93
N PHE A 80 -12.29 7.30 3.87
CA PHE A 80 -12.13 5.83 3.80
C PHE A 80 -10.87 5.43 3.06
N ASN A 81 -10.56 6.09 1.94
CA ASN A 81 -9.49 5.67 1.05
C ASN A 81 -8.10 5.76 1.71
N GLN A 82 -7.82 6.84 2.44
CA GLN A 82 -6.53 7.03 3.13
C GLN A 82 -6.22 5.89 4.12
N PRO A 83 -7.05 5.66 5.16
CA PRO A 83 -6.75 4.62 6.14
C PRO A 83 -6.75 3.22 5.52
N ILE A 84 -7.66 2.91 4.59
CA ILE A 84 -7.71 1.59 3.93
C ILE A 84 -6.45 1.31 3.14
N GLY A 85 -5.91 2.32 2.48
CA GLY A 85 -4.66 2.22 1.74
C GLY A 85 -3.48 1.91 2.62
N ILE A 86 -3.35 2.66 3.72
CA ILE A 86 -2.30 2.43 4.73
C ILE A 86 -2.44 1.06 5.40
N MET A 87 -3.67 0.65 5.74
CA MET A 87 -3.97 -0.70 6.25
C MET A 87 -3.50 -1.80 5.29
N SER A 88 -3.74 -1.61 3.99
CA SER A 88 -3.35 -2.58 2.95
C SER A 88 -1.84 -2.70 2.83
N VAL A 89 -1.11 -1.58 2.92
CA VAL A 89 0.36 -1.58 2.95
C VAL A 89 0.86 -2.31 4.19
N LEU A 90 0.32 -2.02 5.38
CA LEU A 90 0.73 -2.68 6.62
C LEU A 90 0.54 -4.21 6.54
N ALA A 91 -0.67 -4.64 6.16
CA ALA A 91 -0.99 -6.05 6.01
C ALA A 91 -0.06 -6.72 5.00
N THR A 92 0.23 -6.04 3.89
CA THR A 92 1.16 -6.52 2.85
C THR A 92 2.58 -6.67 3.37
N MET A 93 3.12 -5.70 4.10
CA MET A 93 4.49 -5.75 4.63
C MET A 93 4.67 -6.83 5.70
N ILE A 94 3.65 -7.05 6.54
CA ILE A 94 3.68 -8.05 7.60
C ILE A 94 3.34 -9.43 7.04
N ALA A 95 2.11 -9.67 6.60
CA ALA A 95 1.63 -10.99 6.22
C ALA A 95 2.24 -11.48 4.89
N GLY A 96 2.71 -10.57 4.04
CA GLY A 96 3.51 -10.91 2.86
C GLY A 96 4.99 -11.22 3.17
N GLY A 97 5.38 -11.19 4.44
CA GLY A 97 6.69 -11.66 4.91
C GLY A 97 7.87 -10.73 4.61
N VAL A 98 7.65 -9.48 4.18
CA VAL A 98 8.75 -8.53 3.90
C VAL A 98 9.53 -8.25 5.18
N ILE A 99 8.83 -8.00 6.29
CA ILE A 99 9.49 -7.74 7.57
C ILE A 99 10.25 -8.98 8.06
N ASP A 100 9.72 -10.19 7.86
CA ASP A 100 10.42 -11.42 8.26
C ASP A 100 11.72 -11.64 7.45
N ARG A 101 11.67 -11.43 6.13
CA ARG A 101 12.86 -11.49 5.25
C ARG A 101 13.89 -10.39 5.57
N PHE A 102 13.43 -9.22 6.03
CA PHE A 102 14.26 -8.04 6.28
C PHE A 102 14.00 -7.43 7.66
N PRO A 103 14.36 -8.12 8.76
CA PRO A 103 13.91 -7.79 10.12
C PRO A 103 14.48 -6.47 10.67
N LYS A 104 15.50 -5.90 10.00
CA LYS A 104 16.07 -4.58 10.36
C LYS A 104 15.33 -3.41 9.71
N LEU A 105 14.47 -3.65 8.72
CA LEU A 105 13.69 -2.58 8.09
C LEU A 105 12.62 -2.06 9.04
N ARG A 106 12.43 -0.75 9.04
CA ARG A 106 11.35 -0.09 9.78
C ARG A 106 10.46 0.66 8.80
N PHE A 107 9.16 0.66 9.08
CA PHE A 107 8.14 1.27 8.23
C PHE A 107 7.38 2.36 8.99
N GLY A 108 7.36 3.57 8.43
CA GLY A 108 6.50 4.66 8.86
C GLY A 108 5.25 4.72 7.98
N LEU A 109 4.07 4.72 8.58
CA LEU A 109 2.79 4.81 7.89
C LEU A 109 2.16 6.16 8.22
N LEU A 110 2.08 7.02 7.21
CA LEU A 110 1.83 8.44 7.39
C LEU A 110 0.41 8.81 6.96
N GLU A 111 -0.24 9.70 7.72
CA GLU A 111 -1.56 10.28 7.42
C GLU A 111 -2.72 9.26 7.27
N GLY A 112 -2.55 8.08 7.87
CA GLY A 112 -3.57 7.02 7.91
C GLY A 112 -4.42 7.00 9.18
N ASN A 113 -4.18 7.89 10.16
CA ASN A 113 -4.66 7.75 11.54
C ASN A 113 -4.18 6.41 12.19
N CYS A 114 -4.58 6.09 13.42
CA CYS A 114 -4.16 4.86 14.10
C CYS A 114 -5.28 4.07 14.79
N SER A 115 -6.52 4.57 14.83
CA SER A 115 -7.62 3.92 15.56
C SER A 115 -7.94 2.50 15.06
N TRP A 116 -7.63 2.21 13.80
CA TRP A 116 -7.80 0.89 13.17
C TRP A 116 -6.68 -0.11 13.51
N ALA A 117 -5.53 0.35 14.00
CA ALA A 117 -4.34 -0.50 14.12
C ALA A 117 -4.53 -1.69 15.08
N PRO A 118 -5.10 -1.52 16.29
CA PRO A 118 -5.34 -2.65 17.18
C PRO A 118 -6.28 -3.70 16.58
N TRP A 119 -7.31 -3.24 15.84
CA TRP A 119 -8.23 -4.13 15.15
C TRP A 119 -7.54 -4.90 14.02
N LEU A 120 -6.76 -4.21 13.18
CA LEU A 120 -6.12 -4.85 12.03
C LEU A 120 -5.06 -5.86 12.47
N THR A 121 -4.22 -5.54 13.47
CA THR A 121 -3.21 -6.49 13.95
C THR A 121 -3.85 -7.72 14.58
N HIS A 122 -4.94 -7.55 15.33
CA HIS A 122 -5.69 -8.68 15.87
C HIS A 122 -6.28 -9.54 14.74
N ARG A 123 -6.87 -8.90 13.72
CA ARG A 123 -7.42 -9.59 12.53
C ARG A 123 -6.33 -10.41 11.83
N LEU A 124 -5.14 -9.86 11.66
CA LEU A 124 -4.02 -10.55 11.02
C LEU A 124 -3.54 -11.73 11.86
N ASP A 125 -3.46 -11.59 13.19
CA ASP A 125 -3.12 -12.69 14.09
C ASP A 125 -4.15 -13.85 13.95
N GLU A 126 -5.45 -13.56 13.95
CA GLU A 126 -6.50 -14.58 13.73
C GLU A 126 -6.31 -15.34 12.40
N HIS A 127 -5.96 -14.64 11.32
CA HIS A 127 -5.76 -15.26 10.00
C HIS A 127 -4.44 -16.01 9.92
N TRP A 128 -3.40 -15.54 10.61
CA TRP A 128 -2.14 -16.27 10.73
C TRP A 128 -2.34 -17.58 11.50
N GLU A 129 -3.12 -17.59 12.58
CA GLU A 129 -3.49 -18.81 13.31
C GLU A 129 -4.36 -19.76 12.48
N TRP A 130 -5.30 -19.21 11.71
CA TRP A 130 -6.23 -20.01 10.91
C TRP A 130 -5.60 -20.62 9.66
N ILE A 131 -5.01 -19.79 8.79
CA ILE A 131 -4.54 -20.19 7.45
C ILE A 131 -3.06 -19.88 7.21
N GLY A 132 -2.37 -19.24 8.14
CA GLY A 132 -0.98 -18.83 8.00
C GLY A 132 -0.01 -19.98 7.70
N ARG A 133 -0.26 -21.19 8.23
CA ARG A 133 0.56 -22.37 7.90
C ARG A 133 0.54 -22.75 6.41
N LEU A 134 -0.51 -22.37 5.69
CA LEU A 134 -0.65 -22.64 4.26
C LEU A 134 -0.19 -21.44 3.41
N GLU A 135 -0.61 -20.24 3.78
CA GLU A 135 -0.45 -19.03 2.94
C GLU A 135 0.75 -18.15 3.33
N ALA A 136 1.28 -18.33 4.53
CA ALA A 136 2.41 -17.59 5.08
C ALA A 136 3.36 -18.52 5.88
N PRO A 137 3.81 -19.65 5.31
CA PRO A 137 4.55 -20.68 6.03
C PRO A 137 5.90 -20.19 6.58
N ASP A 138 6.45 -19.12 6.00
CA ASP A 138 7.73 -18.56 6.38
C ASP A 138 7.64 -17.53 7.52
N LEU A 139 6.44 -17.06 7.89
CA LEU A 139 6.30 -16.12 9.00
C LEU A 139 6.65 -16.79 10.33
N THR A 140 7.66 -16.27 11.01
CA THR A 140 8.20 -16.83 12.26
C THR A 140 7.53 -16.31 13.54
N GLN A 141 6.79 -15.20 13.46
CA GLN A 141 6.13 -14.54 14.59
C GLN A 141 4.69 -14.15 14.25
N ALA A 142 3.90 -13.83 15.28
CA ALA A 142 2.56 -13.28 15.07
C ALA A 142 2.65 -11.89 14.38
N PRO A 143 1.74 -11.58 13.44
CA PRO A 143 1.65 -10.27 12.80
C PRO A 143 1.73 -9.07 13.75
N SER A 144 1.09 -9.14 14.93
CA SER A 144 1.14 -8.08 15.93
C SER A 144 2.53 -7.84 16.53
N GLU A 145 3.40 -8.85 16.57
CA GLU A 145 4.78 -8.71 17.05
C GLU A 145 5.66 -7.98 16.03
N TYR A 146 5.49 -8.27 14.73
CA TYR A 146 6.13 -7.50 13.66
C TYR A 146 5.65 -6.04 13.63
N PHE A 147 4.36 -5.80 13.89
CA PHE A 147 3.85 -4.43 13.99
C PHE A 147 4.57 -3.65 15.09
N LYS A 148 4.64 -4.22 16.31
CA LYS A 148 5.28 -3.56 17.48
C LYS A 148 6.76 -3.27 17.26
N SER A 149 7.47 -4.17 16.57
CA SER A 149 8.92 -4.09 16.41
C SER A 149 9.37 -3.26 15.21
N ASN A 150 8.61 -3.28 14.11
CA ASN A 150 9.05 -2.70 12.83
C ASN A 150 8.21 -1.50 12.34
N CYS A 151 7.04 -1.22 12.92
CA CYS A 151 6.11 -0.24 12.35
C CYS A 151 5.86 0.99 13.25
N PHE A 152 5.65 2.14 12.62
CA PHE A 152 5.30 3.42 13.23
C PHE A 152 4.11 4.01 12.50
N LEU A 153 3.17 4.58 13.24
CA LEU A 153 2.04 5.31 12.67
C LEU A 153 2.21 6.80 12.96
N SER A 154 1.98 7.65 11.97
CA SER A 154 1.84 9.09 12.22
C SER A 154 0.39 9.44 12.50
N LEU A 155 0.22 10.51 13.28
CA LEU A 155 -1.07 11.11 13.57
C LEU A 155 -1.00 12.56 13.11
N GLU A 156 -2.08 13.03 12.48
CA GLU A 156 -2.23 14.43 12.14
C GLU A 156 -2.52 15.21 13.43
N SER A 157 -1.73 16.25 13.69
CA SER A 157 -2.04 17.20 14.75
C SER A 157 -3.17 18.09 14.29
N ASN A 158 -4.28 18.06 15.01
CA ASN A 158 -5.39 18.99 14.84
C ASN A 158 -4.98 20.43 15.18
#